data_AF-A0A942QXM8-F1
#
_entry.id   AF-A0A942QXM8-F1
#
_cell.length_a   1.000
_cell.length_b   1.000
_cell.length_c   1.000
_cell.angle_alpha   90.00
_cell.angle_beta   90.00
_cell.angle_gamma   90.00
#
_symmetry.space_group_name_H-M   'P 1'
#
loop_
_entity.id
_entity.type
_entity.pdbx_description
1 polymer ?
#
loop_
_entity_poly.entity_id
_entity_poly.type
_entity_poly.pdbx_seq_one_letter_code
_entity_poly.pdbx_strand_id
1 'polypeptide(L)'
;MNVLIVDDSIDKLSDVSKVLINTGLTLSIGTVEDIQGAMIFLEENIVDLLILDQYLPVRKGKDEKILKDGGFQLLNEISRKSKKIKTPKYIIGLSQYVDECPVFSDIWSLIEYSPTHSKWSIPLIKILNHIAEVNVNKSSVNSTRQLLPTLFVEGLTDVALLNFVVSHHFIADKDMFTIVSQKNAGANWVAQQLVIWGHQLNRNSEKQLVKAIGLFDSDVAGIKAKNDVTKKLNSLNQQEAAKIATIQAKYSSNIIEFYKRGLQIEIEIESLLPCSLMNYADEQGWLEYRNPLFIVYPKDWDQMTETVINYLDRIMFPNDLRVYLKKVKISKKEQFTQYVIQQSIESIEVLDNLKILMSELIKIFKC
;
A
#
# COMPACT_ATOMS: atom_id res chain seq x y z
N MET A 1 -12.18 17.80 5.77
CA MET A 1 -11.13 17.85 6.81
C MET A 1 -10.08 16.78 6.51
N ASN A 2 -8.80 17.13 6.54
CA ASN A 2 -7.71 16.20 6.26
C ASN A 2 -7.20 15.60 7.58
N VAL A 3 -7.35 14.29 7.74
CA VAL A 3 -6.91 13.54 8.91
C VAL A 3 -5.74 12.65 8.50
N LEU A 4 -4.65 12.67 9.26
CA LEU A 4 -3.55 11.72 9.13
C LEU A 4 -3.55 10.81 10.35
N ILE A 5 -3.56 9.49 10.14
CA ILE A 5 -3.36 8.49 11.19
C ILE A 5 -1.95 7.93 11.05
N VAL A 6 -1.15 7.99 12.10
CA VAL A 6 0.18 7.37 12.16
C VAL A 6 0.13 6.23 13.16
N ASP A 7 0.00 5.01 12.66
CA ASP A 7 -0.21 3.79 13.43
C ASP A 7 0.21 2.57 12.58
N ASP A 8 0.99 1.67 13.15
CA ASP A 8 1.42 0.43 12.48
C ASP A 8 0.37 -0.69 12.60
N SER A 9 -0.60 -0.55 13.52
CA SER A 9 -1.64 -1.53 13.78
C SER A 9 -2.88 -1.33 12.91
N ILE A 10 -3.11 -2.29 11.99
CA ILE A 10 -4.34 -2.34 11.19
C ILE A 10 -5.60 -2.53 12.05
N ASP A 11 -5.47 -3.16 13.23
CA ASP A 11 -6.57 -3.39 14.15
C ASP A 11 -7.07 -2.06 14.73
N LYS A 12 -6.15 -1.28 15.29
CA LYS A 12 -6.43 0.02 15.87
C LYS A 12 -6.91 1.00 14.81
N LEU A 13 -6.26 1.02 13.63
CA LEU A 13 -6.68 1.83 12.50
C LEU A 13 -8.10 1.49 12.02
N SER A 14 -8.45 0.21 11.94
CA SER A 14 -9.82 -0.21 11.62
C SER A 14 -10.84 0.41 12.58
N ASP A 15 -10.56 0.38 13.89
CA ASP A 15 -11.48 0.91 14.89
C ASP A 15 -11.56 2.44 14.87
N VAL A 16 -10.42 3.12 14.74
CA VAL A 16 -10.37 4.58 14.54
C VAL A 16 -11.15 4.98 13.29
N SER A 17 -10.98 4.27 12.19
CA SER A 17 -11.67 4.55 10.93
C SER A 17 -13.18 4.46 11.08
N LYS A 18 -13.70 3.43 11.76
CA LYS A 18 -15.15 3.33 12.05
C LYS A 18 -15.64 4.55 12.83
N VAL A 19 -14.90 5.00 13.84
CA VAL A 19 -15.27 6.19 14.62
C VAL A 19 -15.27 7.43 13.75
N LEU A 20 -14.20 7.65 12.98
CA LEU A 20 -14.08 8.78 12.06
C LEU A 20 -15.25 8.84 11.08
N ILE A 21 -15.60 7.71 10.47
CA ILE A 21 -16.66 7.62 9.46
C ILE A 21 -18.05 7.81 10.07
N ASN A 22 -18.29 7.24 11.25
CA ASN A 22 -19.58 7.34 11.95
C ASN A 22 -19.89 8.76 12.46
N THR A 23 -18.93 9.70 12.41
CA THR A 23 -19.20 11.11 12.70
C THR A 23 -20.08 11.80 11.65
N GLY A 24 -20.19 11.25 10.44
CA GLY A 24 -20.89 11.88 9.32
C GLY A 24 -20.14 13.08 8.72
N LEU A 25 -18.91 13.36 9.18
CA LEU A 25 -18.08 14.43 8.64
C LEU A 25 -17.46 14.04 7.30
N THR A 26 -17.23 15.02 6.43
CA THR A 26 -16.46 14.82 5.20
C THR A 26 -14.95 14.80 5.52
N LEU A 27 -14.38 13.60 5.58
CA LEU A 27 -13.00 13.36 5.95
C LEU A 27 -12.19 12.83 4.75
N SER A 28 -10.98 13.36 4.57
CA SER A 28 -9.93 12.75 3.77
C SER A 28 -8.93 12.13 4.73
N ILE A 29 -8.79 10.80 4.72
CA ILE A 29 -7.99 10.06 5.70
C ILE A 29 -6.72 9.55 5.01
N GLY A 30 -5.56 10.04 5.43
CA GLY A 30 -4.24 9.49 5.10
C GLY A 30 -3.74 8.57 6.20
N THR A 31 -2.92 7.58 5.86
CA THR A 31 -2.32 6.66 6.84
C THR A 31 -0.85 6.46 6.59
N VAL A 32 -0.09 6.34 7.68
CA VAL A 32 1.33 5.99 7.66
C VAL A 32 1.66 5.09 8.85
N GLU A 33 2.65 4.21 8.67
CA GLU A 33 2.98 3.15 9.63
C GLU A 33 4.22 3.47 10.50
N ASP A 34 4.97 4.52 10.18
CA ASP A 34 6.24 4.82 10.83
C ASP A 34 6.58 6.32 10.86
N ILE A 35 7.57 6.68 11.67
CA ILE A 35 8.00 8.07 11.88
C ILE A 35 8.51 8.70 10.58
N GLN A 36 9.34 8.00 9.82
CA GLN A 36 9.94 8.56 8.61
C GLN A 36 8.89 8.84 7.53
N GLY A 37 7.98 7.91 7.30
CA GLY A 37 6.86 8.07 6.39
C GLY A 37 5.96 9.23 6.82
N ALA A 38 5.68 9.38 8.11
CA ALA A 38 4.87 10.48 8.61
C ALA A 38 5.53 11.84 8.30
N MET A 39 6.85 11.94 8.47
CA MET A 39 7.60 13.15 8.12
C MET A 39 7.50 13.46 6.62
N ILE A 40 7.70 12.47 5.75
CA ILE A 40 7.55 12.65 4.29
C ILE A 40 6.14 13.10 3.94
N PHE A 41 5.12 12.49 4.54
CA PHE A 41 3.72 12.86 4.29
C PHE A 41 3.44 14.31 4.68
N LEU A 42 3.96 14.76 5.84
CA LEU A 42 3.77 16.12 6.35
C LEU A 42 4.58 17.18 5.59
N GLU A 43 5.66 16.81 4.89
CA GLU A 43 6.34 17.73 3.94
C GLU A 43 5.43 18.06 2.75
N GLU A 44 4.65 17.08 2.29
CA GLU A 44 3.87 17.18 1.06
C GLU A 44 2.43 17.64 1.29
N ASN A 45 1.83 17.36 2.44
CA ASN A 45 0.38 17.48 2.66
C ASN A 45 0.01 18.39 3.84
N ILE A 46 -1.09 19.14 3.70
CA ILE A 46 -1.69 19.90 4.80
C ILE A 46 -2.62 18.98 5.59
N VAL A 47 -2.34 18.84 6.88
CA VAL A 47 -3.11 18.01 7.81
C VAL A 47 -3.85 18.91 8.80
N ASP A 48 -5.17 18.73 8.92
CA ASP A 48 -5.96 19.40 9.95
C ASP A 48 -5.79 18.69 11.29
N LEU A 49 -5.92 17.35 11.30
CA LEU A 49 -5.79 16.52 12.49
C LEU A 49 -4.77 15.39 12.28
N LEU A 50 -3.74 15.34 13.13
CA LEU A 50 -2.84 14.21 13.25
C LEU A 50 -3.28 13.34 14.44
N ILE A 51 -3.63 12.08 14.16
CA ILE A 51 -3.85 11.03 15.16
C ILE A 51 -2.59 10.19 15.23
N LEU A 52 -1.93 10.20 16.38
CA LEU A 52 -0.59 9.66 16.54
C LEU A 52 -0.58 8.51 17.54
N ASP A 53 -0.16 7.32 17.09
CA ASP A 53 0.23 6.27 18.02
C ASP A 53 1.55 6.61 18.72
N GLN A 54 1.66 6.14 19.95
CA GLN A 54 2.83 6.39 20.78
C GLN A 54 3.96 5.39 20.49
N TYR A 55 3.62 4.17 20.10
CA TYR A 55 4.53 3.05 19.91
C TYR A 55 4.79 2.87 18.42
N LEU A 56 5.72 3.66 17.89
CA LEU A 56 5.99 3.65 16.45
C LEU A 56 7.40 3.16 16.16
N PRO A 57 7.60 2.36 15.10
CA PRO A 57 8.92 2.13 14.57
C PRO A 57 9.45 3.39 13.87
N VAL A 58 10.78 3.54 13.80
CA VAL A 58 11.41 4.64 13.03
C VAL A 58 11.12 4.48 11.54
N ARG A 59 11.16 3.23 11.07
CA ARG A 59 10.90 2.81 9.70
C ARG A 59 10.10 1.51 9.71
N LYS A 60 9.27 1.31 8.70
CA LYS A 60 8.65 0.01 8.44
C LYS A 60 9.68 -1.06 8.10
N GLY A 61 9.58 -2.24 8.73
CA GLY A 61 10.43 -3.39 8.44
C GLY A 61 10.29 -4.52 9.47
N LYS A 62 10.67 -5.75 9.10
CA LYS A 62 10.58 -6.95 9.97
C LYS A 62 11.51 -6.90 11.19
N ASP A 63 12.60 -6.15 11.11
CA ASP A 63 13.64 -6.10 12.15
C ASP A 63 13.70 -4.74 12.87
N GLU A 64 12.81 -3.81 12.51
CA GLU A 64 12.77 -2.48 13.14
C GLU A 64 12.10 -2.56 14.51
N LYS A 65 12.81 -2.05 15.52
CA LYS A 65 12.33 -2.07 16.90
C LYS A 65 11.27 -0.99 17.07
N ILE A 66 10.08 -1.40 17.52
CA ILE A 66 9.05 -0.46 17.94
C ILE A 66 9.59 0.37 19.12
N LEU A 67 9.59 1.69 18.95
CA LEU A 67 10.00 2.62 19.99
C LEU A 67 8.80 2.96 20.86
N LYS A 68 8.91 2.75 22.17
CA LYS A 68 7.84 3.09 23.14
C LYS A 68 7.50 4.58 23.16
N ASP A 69 8.47 5.42 22.78
CA ASP A 69 8.36 6.86 22.69
C ASP A 69 8.33 7.37 21.23
N GLY A 70 8.05 6.49 20.26
CA GLY A 70 8.09 6.83 18.83
C GLY A 70 7.18 8.00 18.45
N GLY A 71 5.98 8.05 19.02
CA GLY A 71 5.07 9.20 18.85
C GLY A 71 5.66 10.50 19.41
N PHE A 72 6.26 10.46 20.61
CA PHE A 72 6.93 11.63 21.19
C PHE A 72 8.11 12.10 20.33
N GLN A 73 8.90 11.17 19.79
CA GLN A 73 9.99 11.49 18.87
C GLN A 73 9.48 12.17 17.60
N LEU A 74 8.37 11.69 17.03
CA LEU A 74 7.74 12.35 15.88
C LEU A 74 7.28 13.78 16.21
N LEU A 75 6.71 14.03 17.39
CA LEU A 75 6.35 15.40 17.81
C LEU A 75 7.56 16.33 17.89
N ASN A 76 8.67 15.84 18.43
CA ASN A 76 9.92 16.61 18.49
C ASN A 76 10.47 16.91 17.09
N GLU A 77 10.44 15.92 16.19
CA GLU A 77 10.82 16.10 14.80
C GLU A 77 9.92 17.11 14.09
N ILE A 78 8.61 17.09 14.37
CA ILE A 78 7.65 18.04 13.82
C ILE A 78 8.02 19.47 14.26
N SER A 79 8.23 19.68 15.55
CA SER A 79 8.63 20.98 16.10
C SER A 79 9.96 21.47 15.52
N ARG A 80 10.97 20.59 15.51
CA ARG A 80 12.33 20.87 15.02
C ARG A 80 12.36 21.22 13.54
N LYS A 81 11.55 20.58 12.72
CA LYS A 81 11.49 20.77 11.25
C LYS A 81 10.30 21.59 10.79
N SER A 82 9.68 22.38 11.67
CA SER A 82 8.50 23.22 11.39
C SER A 82 8.62 24.16 10.18
N LYS A 83 9.84 24.50 9.73
CA LYS A 83 10.07 25.27 8.49
C LYS A 83 9.98 24.45 7.20
N LYS A 84 10.18 23.14 7.27
CA LYS A 84 10.19 22.21 6.12
C LYS A 84 8.89 21.42 6.01
N ILE A 85 8.24 21.16 7.14
CA ILE A 85 6.99 20.41 7.18
C ILE A 85 5.79 21.33 7.32
N LYS A 86 4.64 20.85 6.88
CA LYS A 86 3.34 21.50 7.10
C LYS A 86 2.79 21.02 8.43
N THR A 87 3.10 21.73 9.51
CA THR A 87 2.69 21.37 10.87
C THR A 87 1.17 21.17 10.96
N PRO A 88 0.69 20.04 11.51
CA PRO A 88 -0.73 19.81 11.72
C PRO A 88 -1.36 20.88 12.63
N LYS A 89 -2.60 21.26 12.36
CA LYS A 89 -3.32 22.25 13.20
C LYS A 89 -3.67 21.67 14.57
N TYR A 90 -4.05 20.40 14.60
CA TYR A 90 -4.39 19.65 15.79
C TYR A 90 -3.61 18.34 15.81
N ILE A 91 -3.11 17.97 16.99
CA ILE A 91 -2.45 16.69 17.21
C ILE A 91 -3.07 16.03 18.43
N ILE A 92 -3.36 14.73 18.30
CA ILE A 92 -3.83 13.89 19.40
C ILE A 92 -2.97 12.63 19.47
N GLY A 93 -2.60 12.25 20.68
CA GLY A 93 -2.07 10.93 20.95
C GLY A 93 -3.20 9.94 21.13
N LEU A 94 -3.03 8.73 20.63
CA LEU A 94 -3.94 7.62 20.88
C LEU A 94 -3.10 6.41 21.23
N SER A 95 -3.13 5.93 22.48
CA SER A 95 -2.19 4.89 22.95
C SER A 95 -2.89 3.81 23.77
N GLN A 96 -2.44 2.56 23.64
CA GLN A 96 -2.86 1.43 24.48
C GLN A 96 -2.13 1.37 25.83
N TYR A 97 -1.05 2.15 26.00
CA TYR A 97 -0.07 1.98 27.08
C TYR A 97 0.21 3.31 27.77
N VAL A 98 -0.83 3.93 28.34
CA VAL A 98 -0.72 5.28 28.95
C VAL A 98 0.19 5.28 30.18
N ASP A 99 0.19 4.20 30.97
CA ASP A 99 0.95 4.11 32.22
C ASP A 99 2.46 3.80 32.04
N GLU A 100 2.89 3.40 30.84
CA GLU A 100 4.28 3.00 30.57
C GLU A 100 5.16 4.12 30.03
N CYS A 101 4.62 5.34 29.91
CA CYS A 101 5.17 6.32 28.99
C CYS A 101 5.54 7.69 29.60
N PRO A 102 6.57 8.35 29.04
CA PRO A 102 6.82 9.75 29.32
C PRO A 102 5.66 10.63 28.86
N VAL A 103 5.53 11.82 29.46
CA VAL A 103 4.54 12.84 29.10
C VAL A 103 4.48 13.00 27.58
N PHE A 104 3.33 12.69 26.96
CA PHE A 104 3.17 12.70 25.50
C PHE A 104 3.39 14.10 24.91
N SER A 105 2.82 15.12 25.54
CA SER A 105 2.99 16.53 25.20
C SER A 105 2.36 17.40 26.29
N ASP A 106 2.91 18.59 26.51
CA ASP A 106 2.30 19.59 27.39
C ASP A 106 1.08 20.29 26.75
N ILE A 107 0.95 20.19 25.42
CA ILE A 107 -0.06 20.93 24.63
C ILE A 107 -1.11 19.98 24.04
N TRP A 108 -0.70 18.77 23.66
CA TRP A 108 -1.53 17.84 22.88
C TRP A 108 -2.15 16.77 23.78
N SER A 109 -3.43 16.47 23.56
CA SER A 109 -4.15 15.49 24.37
C SER A 109 -3.74 14.06 24.02
N LEU A 110 -3.58 13.22 25.04
CA LEU A 110 -3.44 11.77 24.89
C LEU A 110 -4.77 11.09 25.25
N ILE A 111 -5.28 10.26 24.35
CA ILE A 111 -6.46 9.42 24.56
C ILE A 111 -5.99 7.99 24.80
N GLU A 112 -6.44 7.39 25.90
CA GLU A 112 -6.26 5.96 26.16
C GLU A 112 -7.16 5.14 25.23
N TYR A 113 -6.58 4.44 24.27
CA TYR A 113 -7.29 3.51 23.41
C TYR A 113 -7.39 2.15 24.10
N SER A 114 -8.55 1.50 23.92
CA SER A 114 -8.76 0.12 24.31
C SER A 114 -9.46 -0.64 23.20
N PRO A 115 -8.96 -1.83 22.81
CA PRO A 115 -9.63 -2.68 21.83
C PRO A 115 -10.89 -3.35 22.40
N THR A 116 -11.07 -3.36 23.73
CA THR A 116 -12.17 -4.07 24.39
C THR A 116 -13.40 -3.19 24.66
N HIS A 117 -13.27 -1.87 24.55
CA HIS A 117 -14.39 -0.95 24.75
C HIS A 117 -14.30 0.31 23.91
N SER A 118 -15.44 0.94 23.63
CA SER A 118 -15.52 2.14 22.78
C SER A 118 -15.42 3.49 23.51
N LYS A 119 -15.19 3.52 24.83
CA LYS A 119 -15.17 4.78 25.62
C LYS A 119 -14.19 5.82 25.08
N TRP A 120 -13.04 5.38 24.55
CA TRP A 120 -12.02 6.23 23.94
C TRP A 120 -12.50 7.01 22.71
N SER A 121 -13.56 6.52 22.04
CA SER A 121 -14.11 7.19 20.86
C SER A 121 -14.81 8.51 21.21
N ILE A 122 -15.34 8.65 22.43
CA ILE A 122 -16.08 9.84 22.86
C ILE A 122 -15.22 11.11 22.81
N PRO A 123 -14.03 11.17 23.44
CA PRO A 123 -13.16 12.35 23.33
C PRO A 123 -12.71 12.61 21.89
N LEU A 124 -12.44 11.55 21.10
CA LEU A 124 -12.09 11.70 19.69
C LEU A 124 -13.21 12.38 18.88
N ILE A 125 -14.46 11.93 19.03
CA ILE A 125 -15.64 12.51 18.37
C ILE A 125 -15.80 13.98 18.74
N LYS A 126 -15.61 14.34 20.03
CA LYS A 126 -15.68 15.75 20.47
C LYS A 126 -14.65 16.62 19.77
N ILE A 127 -13.41 16.15 19.63
CA ILE A 127 -12.35 16.87 18.92
C ILE A 127 -12.70 17.02 17.44
N LEU A 128 -13.16 15.95 16.78
CA LEU A 128 -13.55 15.99 15.38
C LEU A 128 -14.65 17.03 15.10
N ASN A 129 -15.70 17.04 15.92
CA ASN A 129 -16.79 17.99 15.80
C ASN A 129 -16.31 19.43 16.02
N HIS A 130 -15.46 19.66 17.02
CA HIS A 130 -14.87 20.97 17.26
C HIS A 130 -14.08 21.47 16.04
N ILE A 131 -13.21 20.62 15.46
CA ILE A 131 -12.42 21.00 14.29
C ILE A 131 -13.33 21.29 13.09
N ALA A 132 -14.39 20.49 12.90
CA ALA A 132 -15.37 20.70 11.85
C ALA A 132 -16.08 22.06 12.00
N GLU A 133 -16.57 22.40 13.19
CA GLU A 133 -17.21 23.68 13.49
C GLU A 133 -16.29 24.87 13.21
N VAL A 134 -15.02 24.79 13.64
CA VAL A 134 -14.01 25.83 13.40
C VAL A 134 -13.72 26.02 11.90
N ASN A 135 -13.73 24.93 11.12
CA ASN A 135 -13.48 24.97 9.68
C ASN A 135 -14.69 25.43 8.85
N VAL A 136 -15.92 25.09 9.26
CA VAL A 136 -17.16 25.58 8.61
C VAL A 136 -17.22 27.12 8.65
N ASN A 137 -16.74 27.72 9.73
CA ASN A 137 -16.65 29.18 9.87
C ASN A 137 -15.58 29.85 8.99
N LYS A 138 -14.72 29.07 8.30
CA LYS A 138 -13.60 29.59 7.50
C LYS A 138 -13.73 29.35 5.99
N SER A 139 -14.67 28.55 5.51
CA SER A 139 -14.78 28.22 4.08
C SER A 139 -16.20 27.81 3.68
N SER A 140 -16.93 28.75 3.05
CA SER A 140 -17.95 28.43 2.06
C SER A 140 -17.25 28.04 0.74
N VAL A 141 -17.85 27.08 0.02
CA VAL A 141 -17.35 26.44 -1.21
C VAL A 141 -16.42 25.24 -0.94
N ASN A 142 -17.02 24.05 -0.86
CA ASN A 142 -16.36 22.83 -1.32
C ASN A 142 -17.20 22.26 -2.45
N SER A 143 -16.64 22.31 -3.66
CA SER A 143 -17.13 21.56 -4.82
C SER A 143 -17.14 20.07 -4.48
N THR A 144 -18.30 19.43 -4.60
CA THR A 144 -18.46 17.97 -4.53
C THR A 144 -17.63 17.32 -5.63
N ARG A 145 -16.38 16.97 -5.32
CA ARG A 145 -15.53 16.21 -6.23
C ARG A 145 -16.11 14.80 -6.30
N GLN A 146 -16.52 14.37 -7.49
CA GLN A 146 -17.04 13.03 -7.71
C GLN A 146 -15.94 12.02 -7.40
N LEU A 147 -16.20 11.10 -6.48
CA LEU A 147 -15.27 10.04 -6.12
C LEU A 147 -15.25 8.99 -7.23
N LEU A 148 -14.07 8.72 -7.79
CA LEU A 148 -13.88 7.68 -8.79
C LEU A 148 -13.51 6.35 -8.12
N PRO A 149 -13.84 5.22 -8.75
CA PRO A 149 -13.23 3.94 -8.42
C PRO A 149 -11.70 4.04 -8.32
N THR A 150 -11.10 3.31 -7.40
CA THR A 150 -9.68 3.48 -7.07
C THR A 150 -8.93 2.16 -6.99
N LEU A 151 -7.78 2.07 -7.65
CA LEU A 151 -6.83 0.96 -7.55
C LEU A 151 -5.67 1.39 -6.64
N PHE A 152 -5.56 0.77 -5.47
CA PHE A 152 -4.44 0.93 -4.56
C PHE A 152 -3.34 -0.07 -4.89
N VAL A 153 -2.11 0.41 -5.05
CA VAL A 153 -0.93 -0.41 -5.39
C VAL A 153 0.24 -0.13 -4.44
N GLU A 154 1.17 -1.08 -4.34
CA GLU A 154 2.21 -1.08 -3.32
C GLU A 154 3.30 -0.03 -3.54
N GLY A 155 3.61 0.35 -4.78
CA GLY A 155 4.66 1.33 -5.08
C GLY A 155 4.32 2.37 -6.15
N LEU A 156 5.08 3.47 -6.16
CA LEU A 156 4.96 4.51 -7.20
C LEU A 156 5.40 4.01 -8.59
N THR A 157 6.32 3.04 -8.64
CA THR A 157 6.72 2.37 -9.89
C THR A 157 5.55 1.62 -10.52
N ASP A 158 4.73 0.98 -9.69
CA ASP A 158 3.51 0.27 -10.11
C ASP A 158 2.51 1.26 -10.71
N VAL A 159 2.29 2.39 -10.03
CA VAL A 159 1.44 3.49 -10.53
C VAL A 159 1.91 3.94 -11.91
N ALA A 160 3.22 4.15 -12.09
CA ALA A 160 3.78 4.59 -13.36
C ALA A 160 3.56 3.55 -14.48
N LEU A 161 3.88 2.28 -14.22
CA LEU A 161 3.70 1.20 -15.19
C LEU A 161 2.23 1.00 -15.57
N LEU A 162 1.33 0.92 -14.59
CA LEU A 162 -0.08 0.65 -14.85
C LEU A 162 -0.76 1.86 -15.51
N ASN A 163 -0.44 3.09 -15.15
CA ASN A 163 -0.95 4.28 -15.85
C ASN A 163 -0.47 4.33 -17.30
N PHE A 164 0.76 3.88 -17.57
CA PHE A 164 1.27 3.77 -18.93
C PHE A 164 0.46 2.73 -19.73
N VAL A 165 0.24 1.53 -19.17
CA VAL A 165 -0.61 0.49 -19.77
C VAL A 165 -2.02 1.02 -20.08
N VAL A 166 -2.65 1.69 -19.12
CA VAL A 166 -3.99 2.28 -19.30
C VAL A 166 -4.01 3.32 -20.41
N SER A 167 -3.02 4.21 -20.43
CA SER A 167 -2.94 5.29 -21.42
C SER A 167 -2.71 4.81 -22.86
N HIS A 168 -2.25 3.57 -23.06
CA HIS A 168 -1.98 3.02 -24.40
C HIS A 168 -2.96 1.92 -24.82
N HIS A 169 -3.40 1.06 -23.89
CA HIS A 169 -4.29 -0.05 -24.21
C HIS A 169 -5.76 0.17 -23.81
N PHE A 170 -6.03 1.08 -22.88
CA PHE A 170 -7.35 1.29 -22.29
C PHE A 170 -7.73 2.78 -22.28
N ILE A 171 -7.46 3.48 -23.40
CA ILE A 171 -7.68 4.93 -23.55
C ILE A 171 -9.11 5.33 -23.16
N ALA A 172 -10.10 4.55 -23.57
CA ALA A 172 -11.51 4.80 -23.29
C ALA A 172 -11.87 4.68 -21.78
N ASP A 173 -11.05 3.97 -21.01
CA ASP A 173 -11.29 3.70 -19.59
C ASP A 173 -10.41 4.57 -18.67
N LYS A 174 -9.51 5.40 -19.22
CA LYS A 174 -8.49 6.15 -18.47
C LYS A 174 -9.06 7.04 -17.36
N ASP A 175 -10.20 7.68 -17.61
CA ASP A 175 -10.83 8.60 -16.66
C ASP A 175 -11.92 7.92 -15.81
N MET A 176 -12.12 6.60 -15.96
CA MET A 176 -13.13 5.86 -15.20
C MET A 176 -12.70 5.49 -13.78
N PHE A 177 -11.40 5.48 -13.51
CA PHE A 177 -10.83 5.12 -12.21
C PHE A 177 -9.50 5.84 -11.99
N THR A 178 -8.98 5.75 -10.76
CA THR A 178 -7.66 6.29 -10.42
C THR A 178 -6.75 5.18 -9.91
N ILE A 179 -5.44 5.31 -10.13
CA ILE A 179 -4.42 4.41 -9.58
C ILE A 179 -3.61 5.22 -8.57
N VAL A 180 -3.54 4.74 -7.33
CA VAL A 180 -3.00 5.48 -6.20
C VAL A 180 -1.99 4.64 -5.43
N SER A 181 -0.88 5.28 -5.10
CA SER A 181 0.12 4.81 -4.14
C SER A 181 0.73 6.02 -3.42
N GLN A 182 1.59 5.78 -2.44
CA GLN A 182 2.35 6.84 -1.77
C GLN A 182 3.83 6.46 -1.64
N LYS A 183 4.68 7.43 -1.31
CA LYS A 183 6.08 7.15 -0.97
C LYS A 183 6.14 6.22 0.25
N ASN A 184 6.99 5.20 0.16
CA ASN A 184 7.11 4.14 1.18
C ASN A 184 5.79 3.37 1.43
N ALA A 185 4.88 3.37 0.46
CA ALA A 185 3.79 2.40 0.45
C ALA A 185 4.33 0.96 0.40
N GLY A 186 3.45 0.03 0.75
CA GLY A 186 3.65 -1.40 0.61
C GLY A 186 2.36 -2.12 0.96
N ALA A 187 2.38 -3.46 1.01
CA ALA A 187 1.19 -4.28 1.26
C ALA A 187 0.31 -3.80 2.43
N ASN A 188 0.90 -3.48 3.60
CA ASN A 188 0.11 -3.03 4.75
C ASN A 188 -0.60 -1.68 4.50
N TRP A 189 0.03 -0.74 3.78
CA TRP A 189 -0.62 0.53 3.41
C TRP A 189 -1.83 0.26 2.49
N VAL A 190 -1.67 -0.58 1.46
CA VAL A 190 -2.77 -0.98 0.58
C VAL A 190 -3.92 -1.60 1.39
N ALA A 191 -3.60 -2.45 2.36
CA ALA A 191 -4.58 -3.04 3.26
C ALA A 191 -5.31 -2.00 4.12
N GLN A 192 -4.60 -1.05 4.71
CA GLN A 192 -5.19 0.05 5.49
C GLN A 192 -6.15 0.89 4.63
N GLN A 193 -5.75 1.24 3.41
CA GLN A 193 -6.59 2.00 2.48
C GLN A 193 -7.86 1.24 2.11
N LEU A 194 -7.76 -0.07 1.85
CA LEU A 194 -8.93 -0.90 1.59
C LEU A 194 -9.88 -1.00 2.80
N VAL A 195 -9.34 -1.14 4.01
CA VAL A 195 -10.15 -1.19 5.23
C VAL A 195 -10.90 0.13 5.43
N ILE A 196 -10.22 1.27 5.26
CA ILE A 196 -10.84 2.59 5.32
C ILE A 196 -11.95 2.72 4.27
N TRP A 197 -11.65 2.39 3.01
CA TRP A 197 -12.61 2.49 1.91
C TRP A 197 -13.84 1.62 2.13
N GLY A 198 -13.62 0.39 2.59
CA GLY A 198 -14.70 -0.55 2.92
C GLY A 198 -15.63 0.00 4.00
N HIS A 199 -15.08 0.63 5.05
CA HIS A 199 -15.91 1.25 6.09
C HIS A 199 -16.63 2.51 5.62
N GLN A 200 -16.05 3.27 4.67
CA GLN A 200 -16.66 4.50 4.16
C GLN A 200 -17.94 4.23 3.35
N LEU A 201 -18.04 3.06 2.71
CA LEU A 201 -19.18 2.67 1.87
C LEU A 201 -19.58 3.77 0.88
N ASN A 202 -18.57 4.39 0.25
CA ASN A 202 -18.74 5.51 -0.65
C ASN A 202 -19.73 5.19 -1.77
N ARG A 203 -20.58 6.15 -2.14
CA ARG A 203 -21.59 5.99 -3.20
C ARG A 203 -21.48 7.07 -4.26
N ASN A 204 -21.75 6.70 -5.51
CA ASN A 204 -21.86 7.63 -6.62
C ASN A 204 -23.24 8.36 -6.60
N SER A 205 -23.47 9.25 -7.57
CA SER A 205 -24.74 9.98 -7.73
C SER A 205 -25.96 9.07 -7.88
N GLU A 206 -25.77 7.85 -8.39
CA GLU A 206 -26.80 6.82 -8.56
C GLU A 206 -26.99 5.95 -7.31
N LYS A 207 -26.36 6.31 -6.19
CA LYS A 207 -26.36 5.57 -4.92
C LYS A 207 -25.73 4.18 -5.01
N GLN A 208 -24.99 3.85 -6.07
CA GLN A 208 -24.23 2.62 -6.18
C GLN A 208 -22.91 2.76 -5.43
N LEU A 209 -22.40 1.65 -4.87
CA LEU A 209 -21.12 1.66 -4.17
C LEU A 209 -19.98 1.94 -5.15
N VAL A 210 -19.10 2.89 -4.79
CA VAL A 210 -17.86 3.15 -5.52
C VAL A 210 -16.82 2.15 -5.05
N LYS A 211 -16.29 1.37 -5.99
CA LYS A 211 -15.37 0.27 -5.69
C LYS A 211 -13.93 0.75 -5.56
N ALA A 212 -13.20 0.16 -4.61
CA ALA A 212 -11.76 0.17 -4.58
C ALA A 212 -11.22 -1.24 -4.75
N ILE A 213 -10.05 -1.36 -5.38
CA ILE A 213 -9.30 -2.60 -5.48
C ILE A 213 -7.93 -2.39 -4.85
N GLY A 214 -7.49 -3.28 -3.98
CA GLY A 214 -6.09 -3.34 -3.54
C GLY A 214 -5.39 -4.46 -4.28
N LEU A 215 -4.35 -4.11 -5.03
CA LEU A 215 -3.50 -5.06 -5.71
C LEU A 215 -2.31 -5.39 -4.81
N PHE A 216 -2.18 -6.66 -4.47
CA PHE A 216 -1.10 -7.19 -3.64
C PHE A 216 -0.13 -8.04 -4.45
N ASP A 217 1.15 -7.92 -4.11
CA ASP A 217 2.16 -8.87 -4.54
C ASP A 217 1.89 -10.27 -3.95
N SER A 218 2.47 -11.31 -4.56
CA SER A 218 2.30 -12.68 -4.09
C SER A 218 3.32 -13.10 -3.04
N ASP A 219 3.96 -12.13 -2.37
CA ASP A 219 4.98 -12.35 -1.35
C ASP A 219 4.36 -12.55 0.04
N VAL A 220 5.20 -12.81 1.04
CA VAL A 220 4.74 -13.01 2.43
C VAL A 220 3.98 -11.79 2.96
N ALA A 221 4.40 -10.56 2.60
CA ALA A 221 3.78 -9.34 3.08
C ALA A 221 2.39 -9.11 2.46
N GLY A 222 2.26 -9.27 1.15
CA GLY A 222 1.01 -9.20 0.39
C GLY A 222 -0.01 -10.24 0.86
N ILE A 223 0.42 -11.49 1.07
CA ILE A 223 -0.45 -12.56 1.59
C ILE A 223 -0.97 -12.21 2.99
N LYS A 224 -0.09 -11.73 3.89
CA LYS A 224 -0.49 -11.31 5.24
C LYS A 224 -1.51 -10.18 5.17
N ALA A 225 -1.20 -9.11 4.42
CA ALA A 225 -2.04 -7.93 4.30
C ALA A 225 -3.43 -8.26 3.72
N LYS A 226 -3.49 -9.09 2.68
CA LYS A 226 -4.74 -9.63 2.13
C LYS A 226 -5.60 -10.35 3.18
N ASN A 227 -4.98 -11.21 3.98
CA ASN A 227 -5.69 -11.94 5.03
C ASN A 227 -6.22 -10.99 6.10
N ASP A 228 -5.46 -9.95 6.44
CA ASP A 228 -5.86 -8.95 7.41
C ASP A 228 -7.05 -8.11 6.90
N VAL A 229 -7.04 -7.64 5.64
CA VAL A 229 -8.21 -6.97 5.03
C VAL A 229 -9.43 -7.89 5.08
N THR A 230 -9.29 -9.14 4.67
CA THR A 230 -10.39 -10.12 4.62
C THR A 230 -11.05 -10.30 5.99
N LYS A 231 -10.24 -10.36 7.07
CA LYS A 231 -10.76 -10.47 8.45
C LYS A 231 -11.48 -9.21 8.92
N LYS A 232 -11.12 -8.02 8.40
CA LYS A 232 -11.64 -6.73 8.85
C LYS A 232 -12.89 -6.27 8.12
N LEU A 233 -13.06 -6.68 6.86
CA LEU A 233 -14.26 -6.41 6.07
C LEU A 233 -15.32 -7.50 6.33
N ASN A 234 -16.21 -7.26 7.28
CA ASN A 234 -17.13 -8.27 7.82
C ASN A 234 -18.54 -8.24 7.21
N SER A 235 -18.91 -7.18 6.50
CA SER A 235 -20.22 -7.07 5.83
C SER A 235 -20.12 -7.25 4.32
N LEU A 236 -21.21 -7.72 3.70
CA LEU A 236 -21.30 -7.85 2.24
C LEU A 236 -21.06 -6.51 1.52
N ASN A 237 -21.56 -5.40 2.06
CA ASN A 237 -21.36 -4.08 1.47
C ASN A 237 -19.89 -3.63 1.53
N GLN A 238 -19.18 -3.91 2.63
CA GLN A 238 -17.75 -3.64 2.75
C GLN A 238 -16.94 -4.46 1.73
N GLN A 239 -17.25 -5.75 1.62
CA GLN A 239 -16.59 -6.66 0.66
C GLN A 239 -16.98 -6.34 -0.80
N GLU A 240 -18.10 -5.66 -1.01
CA GLU A 240 -18.49 -5.15 -2.32
C GLU A 240 -17.76 -3.85 -2.67
N ALA A 241 -17.62 -2.95 -1.70
CA ALA A 241 -16.93 -1.67 -1.87
C ALA A 241 -15.39 -1.83 -1.95
N ALA A 242 -14.81 -2.79 -1.25
CA ALA A 242 -13.37 -3.01 -1.18
C ALA A 242 -13.02 -4.43 -1.66
N LYS A 243 -12.48 -4.50 -2.88
CA LYS A 243 -12.08 -5.73 -3.57
C LYS A 243 -10.58 -5.97 -3.41
N ILE A 244 -10.21 -7.23 -3.42
CA ILE A 244 -8.81 -7.67 -3.30
C ILE A 244 -8.41 -8.33 -4.61
N ALA A 245 -7.28 -7.91 -5.17
CA ALA A 245 -6.62 -8.57 -6.28
C ALA A 245 -5.21 -9.00 -5.85
N THR A 246 -4.70 -10.08 -6.45
CA THR A 246 -3.34 -10.55 -6.20
C THR A 246 -2.68 -10.82 -7.54
N ILE A 247 -1.40 -10.46 -7.66
CA ILE A 247 -0.62 -10.79 -8.85
C ILE A 247 -0.41 -12.31 -8.93
N GLN A 248 -0.62 -12.88 -10.11
CA GLN A 248 -0.63 -14.32 -10.31
C GLN A 248 0.20 -14.73 -11.54
N ALA A 249 0.73 -15.95 -11.51
CA ALA A 249 1.51 -16.53 -12.60
C ALA A 249 0.74 -16.54 -13.93
N LYS A 250 -0.60 -16.65 -13.88
CA LYS A 250 -1.45 -16.76 -15.08
C LYS A 250 -1.31 -15.60 -16.07
N TYR A 251 -0.76 -14.46 -15.64
CA TYR A 251 -0.57 -13.29 -16.49
C TYR A 251 0.70 -13.34 -17.35
N SER A 252 1.62 -14.28 -17.12
CA SER A 252 2.88 -14.38 -17.88
C SER A 252 3.16 -15.82 -18.30
N SER A 253 3.28 -16.06 -19.61
CA SER A 253 3.63 -17.37 -20.17
C SER A 253 4.99 -17.87 -19.65
N ASN A 254 5.96 -16.98 -19.49
CA ASN A 254 7.29 -17.31 -18.96
C ASN A 254 7.21 -17.81 -17.51
N ILE A 255 6.41 -17.16 -16.67
CA ILE A 255 6.21 -17.58 -15.27
C ILE A 255 5.40 -18.88 -15.19
N ILE A 256 4.39 -19.06 -16.05
CA ILE A 256 3.67 -20.33 -16.16
C ILE A 256 4.64 -21.47 -16.50
N GLU A 257 5.54 -21.26 -17.45
CA GLU A 257 6.54 -22.26 -17.84
C GLU A 257 7.52 -22.57 -16.71
N PHE A 258 7.93 -21.53 -15.97
CA PHE A 258 8.73 -21.65 -14.75
C PHE A 258 8.02 -22.58 -13.72
N TYR A 259 6.72 -22.36 -13.51
CA TYR A 259 5.91 -23.10 -12.53
C TYR A 259 5.63 -24.54 -12.95
N LYS A 260 5.43 -24.80 -14.25
CA LYS A 260 5.24 -26.16 -14.79
C LYS A 260 6.43 -27.08 -14.51
N ARG A 261 7.62 -26.53 -14.25
CA ARG A 261 8.83 -27.28 -13.88
C ARG A 261 8.99 -27.51 -12.38
N GLY A 262 7.97 -27.19 -11.59
CA GLY A 262 7.98 -27.42 -10.14
C GLY A 262 8.72 -26.36 -9.34
N LEU A 263 9.16 -25.26 -9.97
CA LEU A 263 9.77 -24.12 -9.29
C LEU A 263 8.73 -23.02 -9.08
N GLN A 264 8.55 -22.53 -7.85
CA GLN A 264 7.63 -21.43 -7.56
C GLN A 264 8.37 -20.27 -6.92
N ILE A 265 8.08 -19.04 -7.34
CA ILE A 265 8.73 -17.80 -6.86
C ILE A 265 7.68 -16.79 -6.42
N GLU A 266 8.08 -15.79 -5.64
CA GLU A 266 7.21 -14.63 -5.39
C GLU A 266 7.06 -13.80 -6.67
N ILE A 267 5.85 -13.33 -6.94
CA ILE A 267 5.50 -12.56 -8.12
C ILE A 267 5.13 -11.14 -7.69
N GLU A 268 5.91 -10.19 -8.20
CA GLU A 268 5.68 -8.75 -8.16
C GLU A 268 5.32 -8.26 -9.58
N ILE A 269 4.93 -7.00 -9.75
CA ILE A 269 4.58 -6.46 -11.08
C ILE A 269 5.71 -6.64 -12.08
N GLU A 270 6.96 -6.41 -11.67
CA GLU A 270 8.13 -6.55 -12.54
C GLU A 270 8.34 -7.99 -13.01
N SER A 271 7.93 -8.99 -12.23
CA SER A 271 7.99 -10.41 -12.64
C SER A 271 7.08 -10.72 -13.82
N LEU A 272 6.08 -9.87 -14.12
CA LEU A 272 5.23 -10.04 -15.29
C LEU A 272 5.87 -9.55 -16.58
N LEU A 273 7.02 -8.87 -16.52
CA LEU A 273 7.70 -8.36 -17.70
C LEU A 273 8.46 -9.47 -18.46
N PRO A 274 8.64 -9.35 -19.79
CA PRO A 274 9.36 -10.33 -20.60
C PRO A 274 10.82 -10.58 -20.18
N CYS A 275 11.33 -11.78 -20.46
CA CYS A 275 12.73 -12.16 -20.17
C CYS A 275 13.74 -11.19 -20.78
N SER A 276 13.46 -10.62 -21.96
CA SER A 276 14.38 -9.69 -22.63
C SER A 276 14.67 -8.45 -21.77
N LEU A 277 13.65 -7.86 -21.15
CA LEU A 277 13.80 -6.71 -20.27
C LEU A 277 14.51 -7.08 -18.97
N MET A 278 14.19 -8.26 -18.43
CA MET A 278 14.83 -8.77 -17.22
C MET A 278 16.32 -9.07 -17.47
N ASN A 279 16.67 -9.67 -18.60
CA ASN A 279 18.06 -9.96 -18.97
C ASN A 279 18.88 -8.68 -19.13
N TYR A 280 18.33 -7.66 -19.80
CA TYR A 280 18.97 -6.35 -19.86
C TYR A 280 19.20 -5.77 -18.46
N ALA A 281 18.19 -5.81 -17.59
CA ALA A 281 18.35 -5.34 -16.21
C ALA A 281 19.42 -6.11 -15.44
N ASP A 282 19.59 -7.41 -15.71
CA ASP A 282 20.65 -8.22 -15.11
C ASP A 282 22.04 -7.77 -15.58
N GLU A 283 22.21 -7.53 -16.89
CA GLU A 283 23.44 -7.01 -17.48
C GLU A 283 23.82 -5.63 -16.91
N GLN A 284 22.83 -4.79 -16.61
CA GLN A 284 23.04 -3.49 -15.96
C GLN A 284 23.27 -3.59 -14.44
N GLY A 285 23.25 -4.80 -13.87
CA GLY A 285 23.42 -5.04 -12.43
C GLY A 285 22.24 -4.53 -11.59
N TRP A 286 21.06 -4.37 -12.18
CA TRP A 286 19.85 -3.87 -11.50
C TRP A 286 19.11 -4.94 -10.73
N LEU A 287 19.40 -6.22 -11.01
CA LEU A 287 18.78 -7.35 -10.34
C LEU A 287 19.61 -7.85 -9.15
N GLU A 288 18.92 -8.49 -8.21
CA GLU A 288 19.49 -9.23 -7.08
C GLU A 288 18.79 -10.58 -6.94
N TYR A 289 19.48 -11.60 -6.42
CA TYR A 289 18.85 -12.90 -6.18
C TYR A 289 17.73 -12.80 -5.16
N ARG A 290 16.64 -13.55 -5.40
CA ARG A 290 15.55 -13.67 -4.44
C ARG A 290 16.03 -14.38 -3.17
N ASN A 291 15.48 -13.98 -2.03
CA ASN A 291 15.73 -14.62 -0.75
C ASN A 291 14.40 -14.72 0.03
N PRO A 292 13.81 -15.93 0.16
CA PRO A 292 14.26 -17.21 -0.39
C PRO A 292 14.22 -17.26 -1.93
N LEU A 293 14.97 -18.16 -2.56
CA LEU A 293 14.97 -18.32 -4.02
C LEU A 293 13.63 -18.86 -4.54
N PHE A 294 13.01 -19.78 -3.80
CA PHE A 294 11.73 -20.38 -4.14
C PHE A 294 10.76 -20.30 -2.95
N ILE A 295 9.47 -20.15 -3.26
CA ILE A 295 8.38 -20.36 -2.29
C ILE A 295 8.23 -21.85 -2.00
N VAL A 296 8.27 -22.67 -3.05
CA VAL A 296 8.19 -24.12 -2.97
C VAL A 296 9.45 -24.68 -3.61
N TYR A 297 10.28 -25.31 -2.79
CA TYR A 297 11.48 -26.00 -3.25
C TYR A 297 11.10 -27.27 -4.00
N PRO A 298 11.79 -27.60 -5.10
CA PRO A 298 11.66 -28.88 -5.76
C PRO A 298 11.94 -30.03 -4.80
N LYS A 299 11.11 -31.08 -4.88
CA LYS A 299 11.23 -32.25 -4.01
C LYS A 299 12.51 -33.03 -4.25
N ASP A 300 13.07 -32.94 -5.46
CA ASP A 300 14.26 -33.65 -5.90
C ASP A 300 15.54 -32.79 -5.81
N TRP A 301 15.46 -31.61 -5.20
CA TRP A 301 16.63 -30.74 -4.98
C TRP A 301 17.11 -30.82 -3.53
N ASP A 302 18.32 -31.37 -3.34
CA ASP A 302 19.01 -31.35 -2.06
C ASP A 302 20.00 -30.17 -1.99
N GLN A 303 19.63 -29.16 -1.22
CA GLN A 303 20.40 -27.91 -1.05
C GLN A 303 21.73 -28.12 -0.32
N MET A 304 21.92 -29.25 0.38
CA MET A 304 23.17 -29.54 1.10
C MET A 304 24.25 -30.09 0.17
N THR A 305 23.85 -30.68 -0.96
CA THR A 305 24.75 -31.43 -1.85
C THR A 305 24.82 -30.83 -3.26
N GLU A 306 23.81 -30.07 -3.67
CA GLU A 306 23.70 -29.53 -5.03
C GLU A 306 23.40 -28.02 -5.00
N THR A 307 24.23 -27.23 -5.69
CA THR A 307 23.95 -25.79 -5.88
C THR A 307 22.73 -25.59 -6.77
N VAL A 308 22.06 -24.44 -6.66
CA VAL A 308 20.90 -24.14 -7.52
C VAL A 308 21.26 -24.17 -9.01
N ILE A 309 22.46 -23.75 -9.39
CA ILE A 309 22.91 -23.76 -10.79
C ILE A 309 23.05 -25.20 -11.28
N ASN A 310 23.70 -26.07 -10.51
CA ASN A 310 23.87 -27.48 -10.87
C ASN A 310 22.51 -28.19 -10.99
N TYR A 311 21.59 -27.90 -10.07
CA TYR A 311 20.22 -28.40 -10.13
C TYR A 311 19.51 -28.00 -11.42
N LEU A 312 19.57 -26.71 -11.76
CA LEU A 312 18.94 -26.17 -12.97
C LEU A 312 19.57 -26.75 -14.25
N ASP A 313 20.88 -26.97 -14.26
CA ASP A 313 21.56 -27.63 -15.38
C ASP A 313 21.12 -29.10 -15.51
N ARG A 314 21.00 -29.82 -14.38
CA ARG A 314 20.55 -31.22 -14.35
C ARG A 314 19.14 -31.41 -14.91
N ILE A 315 18.21 -30.51 -14.57
CA ILE A 315 16.84 -30.55 -15.11
C ILE A 315 16.70 -29.88 -16.49
N MET A 316 17.83 -29.49 -17.10
CA MET A 316 17.88 -28.77 -18.38
C MET A 316 16.99 -27.51 -18.39
N PHE A 317 17.02 -26.74 -17.29
CA PHE A 317 16.19 -25.56 -17.14
C PHE A 317 16.61 -24.46 -18.13
N PRO A 318 15.67 -23.86 -18.89
CA PRO A 318 15.98 -22.85 -19.90
C PRO A 318 16.75 -21.66 -19.33
N ASN A 319 17.87 -21.30 -19.98
CA ASN A 319 18.77 -20.25 -19.49
C ASN A 319 18.11 -18.87 -19.42
N ASP A 320 17.25 -18.55 -20.38
CA ASP A 320 16.50 -17.31 -20.47
C ASP A 320 15.51 -17.14 -19.31
N LEU A 321 14.94 -18.24 -18.79
CA LEU A 321 14.01 -18.20 -17.65
C LEU A 321 14.73 -18.09 -16.29
N ARG A 322 16.04 -18.37 -16.23
CA ARG A 322 16.80 -18.30 -14.96
C ARG A 322 16.86 -16.90 -14.39
N VAL A 323 16.65 -15.86 -15.21
CA VAL A 323 16.62 -14.47 -14.77
C VAL A 323 15.53 -14.20 -13.71
N TYR A 324 14.44 -14.97 -13.71
CA TYR A 324 13.37 -14.84 -12.71
C TYR A 324 13.73 -15.36 -11.32
N LEU A 325 14.88 -16.03 -11.15
CA LEU A 325 15.48 -16.30 -9.84
C LEU A 325 15.96 -15.02 -9.15
N LYS A 326 16.03 -13.92 -9.91
CA LYS A 326 16.36 -12.60 -9.45
C LYS A 326 15.11 -11.71 -9.44
N LYS A 327 15.19 -10.63 -8.66
CA LYS A 327 14.22 -9.55 -8.58
C LYS A 327 14.91 -8.22 -8.78
N VAL A 328 14.14 -7.19 -9.10
CA VAL A 328 14.69 -5.83 -9.27
C VAL A 328 15.06 -5.29 -7.90
N LYS A 329 16.30 -4.80 -7.76
CA LYS A 329 16.75 -4.14 -6.52
C LYS A 329 15.84 -2.96 -6.21
N ILE A 330 15.47 -2.79 -4.94
CA ILE A 330 14.62 -1.67 -4.50
C ILE A 330 15.21 -0.32 -4.95
N SER A 331 16.54 -0.14 -4.83
CA SER A 331 17.25 1.08 -5.25
C SER A 331 17.29 1.30 -6.77
N LYS A 332 16.85 0.32 -7.56
CA LYS A 332 16.86 0.32 -9.03
C LYS A 332 15.47 0.25 -9.65
N LYS A 333 14.41 0.06 -8.85
CA LYS A 333 13.03 -0.02 -9.35
C LYS A 333 12.65 1.17 -10.24
N GLU A 334 12.93 2.39 -9.80
CA GLU A 334 12.62 3.59 -10.60
C GLU A 334 13.36 3.62 -11.95
N GLN A 335 14.67 3.33 -11.95
CA GLN A 335 15.48 3.29 -13.18
C GLN A 335 14.97 2.21 -14.13
N PHE A 336 14.65 1.03 -13.61
CA PHE A 336 14.11 -0.06 -14.39
C PHE A 336 12.73 0.27 -14.97
N THR A 337 11.82 0.84 -14.17
CA THR A 337 10.51 1.29 -14.66
C THR A 337 10.61 2.30 -15.79
N GLN A 338 11.51 3.29 -15.69
CA GLN A 338 11.72 4.25 -16.77
C GLN A 338 12.23 3.59 -18.05
N TYR A 339 13.16 2.64 -17.92
CA TYR A 339 13.63 1.85 -19.06
C TYR A 339 12.50 1.05 -19.72
N VAL A 340 11.68 0.36 -18.92
CA VAL A 340 10.52 -0.41 -19.42
C VAL A 340 9.55 0.50 -20.18
N ILE A 341 9.21 1.66 -19.62
CA ILE A 341 8.34 2.65 -20.26
C ILE A 341 8.94 3.11 -21.59
N GLN A 342 10.25 3.42 -21.63
CA GLN A 342 10.92 3.84 -22.86
C GLN A 342 10.88 2.75 -23.94
N GLN A 343 11.18 1.50 -23.58
CA GLN A 343 11.10 0.37 -24.52
C GLN A 343 9.68 0.11 -25.00
N SER A 344 8.69 0.37 -24.15
CA SER A 344 7.27 0.19 -24.50
C SER A 344 6.75 1.21 -25.50
N ILE A 345 7.42 2.36 -25.65
CA ILE A 345 7.13 3.33 -26.72
C ILE A 345 7.52 2.74 -28.09
N GLU A 346 8.60 1.96 -28.13
CA GLU A 346 9.10 1.32 -29.35
C GLU A 346 8.34 0.02 -29.67
N SER A 347 8.02 -0.77 -28.64
CA SER A 347 7.23 -1.99 -28.79
C SER A 347 6.28 -2.17 -27.61
N ILE A 348 5.01 -1.85 -27.82
CA ILE A 348 3.99 -1.91 -26.77
C ILE A 348 3.69 -3.34 -26.28
N GLU A 349 3.98 -4.34 -27.11
CA GLU A 349 3.75 -5.77 -26.83
C GLU A 349 4.53 -6.25 -25.60
N VAL A 350 5.60 -5.55 -25.20
CA VAL A 350 6.35 -5.85 -23.97
C VAL A 350 5.51 -5.71 -22.69
N LEU A 351 4.34 -5.05 -22.78
CA LEU A 351 3.39 -4.86 -21.68
C LEU A 351 2.16 -5.76 -21.77
N ASP A 352 2.10 -6.71 -22.72
CA ASP A 352 0.90 -7.54 -22.93
C ASP A 352 0.47 -8.32 -21.68
N ASN A 353 1.44 -8.79 -20.88
CA ASN A 353 1.14 -9.46 -19.61
C ASN A 353 0.43 -8.51 -18.61
N LEU A 354 0.86 -7.25 -18.54
CA LEU A 354 0.21 -6.23 -17.70
C LEU A 354 -1.14 -5.79 -18.27
N LYS A 355 -1.30 -5.80 -19.59
CA LYS A 355 -2.59 -5.56 -20.25
C LYS A 355 -3.63 -6.61 -19.84
N ILE A 356 -3.25 -7.89 -19.74
CA ILE A 356 -4.15 -8.96 -19.28
C ILE A 356 -4.58 -8.70 -17.83
N LEU A 357 -3.63 -8.39 -16.94
CA LEU A 357 -3.92 -8.02 -15.55
C LEU A 357 -4.89 -6.82 -15.49
N MET A 358 -4.59 -5.73 -16.20
CA MET A 358 -5.44 -4.53 -16.20
C MET A 358 -6.83 -4.78 -16.77
N SER A 359 -6.97 -5.64 -17.77
CA SER A 359 -8.29 -6.02 -18.31
C SER A 359 -9.15 -6.70 -17.24
N GLU A 360 -8.58 -7.56 -16.39
CA GLU A 360 -9.31 -8.16 -15.27
C GLU A 360 -9.69 -7.12 -14.21
N LEU A 361 -8.77 -6.21 -13.86
CA LEU A 361 -9.03 -5.16 -12.87
C LEU A 361 -10.12 -4.18 -13.34
N ILE A 362 -10.10 -3.76 -14.60
CA ILE A 362 -11.12 -2.87 -15.18
C ILE A 362 -12.49 -3.53 -15.20
N LYS A 363 -12.57 -4.85 -15.46
CA LYS A 363 -13.84 -5.58 -15.38
C LYS A 363 -14.43 -5.53 -13.98
N ILE A 364 -13.62 -5.58 -12.93
CA ILE A 364 -14.08 -5.47 -11.53
C ILE A 364 -14.67 -4.08 -11.24
N PHE A 365 -14.18 -3.02 -11.88
CA PHE A 365 -14.75 -1.68 -11.75
C PHE A 365 -16.06 -1.48 -12.52
N LYS A 366 -16.27 -2.23 -13.61
CA LYS A 366 -17.47 -2.13 -14.48
C LYS A 366 -18.63 -3.01 -14.02
N CYS A 367 -18.32 -4.19 -13.49
CA CYS A 367 -19.28 -5.01 -12.73
C CYS A 367 -19.51 -4.37 -11.37
#